data_AF-M4ZRA7-F1
#
_entry.id   AF-M4ZRA7-F1
#
_cell.length_a   1.000
_cell.length_b   1.000
_cell.length_c   1.000
_cell.angle_alpha   90.00
_cell.angle_beta   90.00
_cell.angle_gamma   90.00
#
_symmetry.space_group_name_H-M   'P 1'
#
loop_
_entity.id
_entity.type
_entity.pdbx_description
1 polymer ?
#
loop_
_entity_poly.entity_id
_entity_poly.type
_entity_poly.pdbx_seq_one_letter_code
_entity_poly.pdbx_strand_id
1 'polypeptide(L)'
;MSFVATVFAQSFFHGTRADLRPGDLIAVGFPSNFTEAEPLSWVYFTATLDAAIWGAELAVGSARERIYVVEPTGDIVDDPNVTDKKFAGNPTRSYRSRAPLRVVAEDWQGHAPDVLAKMRENIARVRVEGPGIID
;
A
#
# COMPACT_ATOMS: atom_id res chain seq x y z
N MET A 1 -26.49 -15.77 -22.99
CA MET A 1 -25.38 -15.59 -22.03
C MET A 1 -24.12 -15.39 -22.83
N SER A 2 -23.48 -14.23 -22.70
CA SER A 2 -22.25 -13.93 -23.42
C SER A 2 -21.10 -14.69 -22.76
N PHE A 3 -20.47 -15.61 -23.51
CA PHE A 3 -19.22 -16.26 -23.12
C PHE A 3 -18.05 -15.36 -23.51
N VAL A 4 -18.01 -14.13 -22.97
CA VAL A 4 -16.77 -13.36 -23.05
C VAL A 4 -15.80 -14.04 -22.10
N ALA A 5 -14.71 -14.58 -22.62
CA ALA A 5 -13.61 -15.02 -21.79
C ALA A 5 -13.16 -13.84 -20.92
N THR A 6 -13.31 -13.96 -19.61
CA THR A 6 -12.78 -12.99 -18.66
C THR A 6 -11.27 -13.17 -18.62
N VAL A 7 -10.55 -12.09 -18.95
CA VAL A 7 -9.10 -12.04 -18.79
C VAL A 7 -8.76 -12.01 -17.30
N PHE A 8 -7.75 -12.79 -16.91
CA PHE A 8 -7.18 -12.68 -15.57
C PHE A 8 -6.50 -11.31 -15.45
N ALA A 9 -7.15 -10.39 -14.74
CA ALA A 9 -6.56 -9.10 -14.42
C ALA A 9 -5.56 -9.28 -13.28
N GLN A 10 -4.40 -8.66 -13.41
CA GLN A 10 -3.44 -8.63 -12.33
C GLN A 10 -4.07 -7.92 -11.12
N SER A 11 -4.19 -8.63 -10.00
CA SER A 11 -4.56 -8.03 -8.72
C SER A 11 -3.34 -7.45 -8.01
N PHE A 12 -3.59 -6.52 -7.10
CA PHE A 12 -2.56 -5.83 -6.32
C PHE A 12 -2.79 -6.03 -4.83
N PHE A 13 -1.83 -5.58 -4.03
CA PHE A 13 -1.90 -5.60 -2.59
C PHE A 13 -1.96 -4.18 -2.04
N HIS A 14 -2.80 -3.99 -1.03
CA HIS A 14 -2.91 -2.76 -0.25
C HIS A 14 -2.71 -3.07 1.23
N GLY A 15 -1.62 -2.57 1.80
CA GLY A 15 -1.34 -2.66 3.23
C GLY A 15 -1.99 -1.52 3.99
N THR A 16 -2.74 -1.84 5.04
CA THR A 16 -3.46 -0.86 5.86
C THR A 16 -3.75 -1.40 7.27
N ARG A 17 -4.27 -0.54 8.14
CA ARG A 17 -4.85 -0.91 9.44
C ARG A 17 -6.38 -0.77 9.47
N ALA A 18 -6.99 -0.36 8.36
CA ALA A 18 -8.45 -0.28 8.23
C ALA A 18 -9.08 -1.68 8.23
N ASP A 19 -10.20 -1.82 8.94
CA ASP A 19 -10.98 -3.07 8.99
C ASP A 19 -12.01 -3.11 7.86
N LEU A 20 -11.58 -3.65 6.71
CA LEU A 20 -12.35 -3.74 5.46
C LEU A 20 -12.74 -5.19 5.14
N ARG A 21 -13.75 -5.34 4.29
CA ARG A 21 -14.28 -6.61 3.79
C ARG A 21 -14.24 -6.65 2.26
N PRO A 22 -14.24 -7.86 1.64
CA PRO A 22 -14.45 -7.98 0.20
C PRO A 22 -15.70 -7.24 -0.26
N GLY A 23 -15.54 -6.41 -1.30
CA GLY A 23 -16.57 -5.50 -1.82
C GLY A 23 -16.39 -4.04 -1.39
N ASP A 24 -15.67 -3.78 -0.30
CA ASP A 24 -15.42 -2.41 0.17
C ASP A 24 -14.51 -1.64 -0.79
N LEU A 25 -14.59 -0.30 -0.72
CA LEU A 25 -13.77 0.61 -1.52
C LEU A 25 -12.77 1.36 -0.63
N ILE A 26 -11.53 1.35 -1.09
CA ILE A 26 -10.44 2.16 -0.54
C ILE A 26 -10.33 3.39 -1.42
N ALA A 27 -10.74 4.56 -0.91
CA ALA A 27 -10.78 5.80 -1.66
C ALA A 27 -9.75 6.82 -1.13
N VAL A 28 -9.54 7.88 -1.89
CA VAL A 28 -8.81 9.07 -1.43
C VAL A 28 -9.61 9.80 -0.33
N GLY A 29 -8.96 10.68 0.43
CA GLY A 29 -9.65 11.46 1.47
C GLY A 29 -9.63 10.84 2.88
N PHE A 30 -8.87 9.75 3.08
CA PHE A 30 -8.55 9.23 4.41
C PHE A 30 -7.18 9.76 4.90
N PRO A 31 -6.94 9.79 6.22
CA PRO A 31 -5.65 10.16 6.79
C PRO A 31 -4.52 9.30 6.22
N SER A 32 -3.33 9.89 6.10
CA SER A 32 -2.17 9.19 5.59
C SER A 32 -1.71 8.06 6.50
N ASN A 33 -1.27 6.96 5.89
CA ASN A 33 -0.57 5.88 6.58
C ASN A 33 0.80 6.32 7.14
N PHE A 34 1.36 7.47 6.75
CA PHE A 34 2.71 7.88 7.16
C PHE A 34 2.77 9.21 7.94
N THR A 35 1.71 10.03 7.88
CA THR A 35 1.68 11.40 8.43
C THR A 35 0.34 11.73 9.08
N GLU A 36 0.33 12.55 10.14
CA GLU A 36 -0.90 13.09 10.77
C GLU A 36 -1.53 14.28 9.99
N ALA A 37 -1.10 14.50 8.75
CA ALA A 37 -1.47 15.64 7.91
C ALA A 37 -2.78 15.44 7.13
N GLU A 38 -3.08 16.40 6.25
CA GLU A 38 -4.24 16.46 5.35
C GLU A 38 -4.57 15.12 4.64
N PRO A 39 -5.85 14.89 4.30
CA PRO A 39 -6.29 13.66 3.64
C PRO A 39 -5.51 13.36 2.36
N LEU A 40 -5.15 12.09 2.15
CA LEU A 40 -4.37 11.69 0.98
C LEU A 40 -5.14 11.94 -0.32
N SER A 41 -4.48 12.57 -1.28
CA SER A 41 -4.99 12.77 -2.65
C SER A 41 -4.88 11.52 -3.54
N TRP A 42 -4.33 10.43 -3.01
CA TRP A 42 -4.01 9.20 -3.73
C TRP A 42 -4.18 7.97 -2.83
N VAL A 43 -4.59 6.85 -3.43
CA VAL A 43 -4.54 5.52 -2.80
C VAL A 43 -3.34 4.77 -3.36
N TYR A 44 -2.59 4.11 -2.47
CA TYR A 44 -1.32 3.45 -2.79
C TYR A 44 -1.46 1.93 -2.71
N PHE A 45 -0.85 1.21 -3.65
CA PHE A 45 -0.92 -0.25 -3.73
C PHE A 45 0.26 -0.77 -4.55
N THR A 46 0.51 -2.08 -4.51
CA THR A 46 1.70 -2.67 -5.12
C THR A 46 1.43 -4.07 -5.67
N ALA A 47 2.22 -4.48 -6.66
CA ALA A 47 2.21 -5.85 -7.15
C ALA A 47 3.20 -6.78 -6.42
N THR A 48 3.85 -6.33 -5.35
CA THR A 48 4.76 -7.16 -4.54
C THR A 48 4.30 -7.24 -3.09
N LEU A 49 4.35 -8.44 -2.51
CA LEU A 49 3.91 -8.66 -1.14
C LEU A 49 4.78 -7.90 -0.13
N ASP A 50 6.10 -7.90 -0.31
CA ASP A 50 7.03 -7.20 0.59
C ASP A 50 6.70 -5.70 0.73
N ALA A 51 6.41 -5.02 -0.39
CA ALA A 51 6.04 -3.60 -0.36
C ALA A 51 4.67 -3.37 0.30
N ALA A 52 3.73 -4.32 0.17
CA ALA A 52 2.45 -4.23 0.83
C ALA A 52 2.55 -4.48 2.33
N ILE A 53 3.44 -5.39 2.75
CA ILE A 53 3.74 -5.58 4.16
C ILE A 53 4.32 -4.29 4.75
N TRP A 54 5.23 -3.60 4.05
CA TRP A 54 5.68 -2.27 4.48
C TRP A 54 4.52 -1.27 4.60
N GLY A 55 3.60 -1.25 3.63
CA GLY A 55 2.40 -0.41 3.72
C GLY A 55 1.55 -0.68 4.97
N ALA A 56 1.38 -1.96 5.34
CA ALA A 56 0.60 -2.35 6.50
C ALA A 56 1.31 -2.06 7.82
N GLU A 57 2.60 -2.42 7.93
CA GLU A 57 3.39 -2.26 9.15
C GLU A 57 3.64 -0.80 9.49
N LEU A 58 3.83 0.05 8.47
CA LEU A 58 4.16 1.47 8.63
C LEU A 58 2.95 2.39 8.71
N ALA A 59 1.73 1.88 8.49
CA ALA A 59 0.51 2.68 8.63
C ALA A 59 0.40 3.39 10.00
N VAL A 60 -0.25 4.55 10.08
CA VAL A 60 -0.48 5.19 11.38
C VAL A 60 -1.60 4.47 12.13
N GLY A 61 -1.48 4.36 13.45
CA GLY A 61 -2.49 3.80 14.34
C GLY A 61 -2.08 2.47 14.99
N SER A 62 -2.88 2.05 15.98
CA SER A 62 -2.63 0.85 16.78
C SER A 62 -3.55 -0.33 16.42
N ALA A 63 -4.39 -0.17 15.40
CA ALA A 63 -5.23 -1.26 14.92
C ALA A 63 -4.36 -2.33 14.22
N ARG A 64 -4.94 -3.53 14.06
CA ARG A 64 -4.24 -4.69 13.48
C ARG A 64 -3.81 -4.38 12.04
N GLU A 65 -2.57 -4.73 11.70
CA GLU A 65 -2.06 -4.70 10.34
C GLU A 65 -2.79 -5.71 9.45
N ARG A 66 -3.14 -5.27 8.24
CA ARG A 66 -3.86 -6.07 7.25
C ARG A 66 -3.31 -5.80 5.86
N ILE A 67 -3.35 -6.83 5.02
CA ILE A 67 -3.07 -6.70 3.59
C ILE A 67 -4.27 -7.22 2.83
N TYR A 68 -4.79 -6.37 1.95
CA TYR A 68 -5.91 -6.69 1.09
C TYR A 68 -5.42 -6.95 -0.32
N VAL A 69 -6.01 -7.95 -0.99
CA VAL A 69 -5.95 -8.07 -2.44
C VAL A 69 -6.98 -7.10 -3.01
N VAL A 70 -6.54 -6.25 -3.94
CA VAL A 70 -7.34 -5.16 -4.47
C VAL A 70 -7.26 -5.05 -5.99
N GLU A 71 -8.33 -4.52 -6.57
CA GLU A 71 -8.43 -4.16 -7.97
C GLU A 71 -8.63 -2.64 -8.12
N PRO A 72 -7.80 -1.95 -8.92
CA PRO A 72 -8.03 -0.55 -9.22
C PRO A 72 -9.31 -0.39 -10.06
N THR A 73 -10.13 0.62 -9.73
CA THR A 73 -11.37 0.91 -10.48
C THR A 73 -11.18 1.95 -11.59
N GLY A 74 -9.96 2.44 -11.78
CA GLY A 74 -9.59 3.40 -12.80
C GLY A 74 -8.08 3.42 -13.03
N ASP A 75 -7.58 4.51 -13.61
CA ASP A 75 -6.19 4.62 -14.04
C ASP A 75 -5.20 4.50 -12.86
N ILE A 76 -4.08 3.87 -13.14
CA ILE A 76 -2.98 3.68 -12.18
C ILE A 76 -1.71 4.32 -12.76
N VAL A 77 -0.90 4.91 -11.89
CA VAL A 77 0.41 5.46 -12.25
C VAL A 77 1.46 4.97 -11.27
N ASP A 78 2.71 4.93 -11.68
CA ASP A 78 3.82 4.58 -10.80
C ASP A 78 3.86 5.50 -9.57
N ASP A 79 4.17 4.91 -8.41
CA ASP A 79 4.34 5.66 -7.17
C ASP A 79 5.67 6.43 -7.23
N PRO A 80 5.66 7.78 -7.30
CA PRO A 80 6.88 8.56 -7.38
C PRO A 80 7.70 8.49 -6.10
N ASN A 81 7.15 8.03 -4.97
CA ASN A 81 7.90 7.95 -3.71
C ASN A 81 8.95 6.85 -3.71
N VAL A 82 8.81 5.84 -4.58
CA VAL A 82 9.73 4.70 -4.66
C VAL A 82 10.21 4.37 -6.07
N THR A 83 9.61 5.00 -7.09
CA THR A 83 10.04 4.88 -8.49
C THR A 83 11.13 5.89 -8.82
N ASP A 84 12.21 5.44 -9.47
CA ASP A 84 13.36 6.29 -9.86
C ASP A 84 13.99 7.08 -8.70
N LYS A 85 13.90 6.54 -7.48
CA LYS A 85 14.55 7.09 -6.29
C LYS A 85 15.90 6.42 -6.05
N LYS A 86 15.92 5.39 -5.21
CA LYS A 86 17.15 4.65 -4.87
C LYS A 86 17.64 3.76 -6.02
N PHE A 87 16.71 3.27 -6.84
CA PHE A 87 16.97 2.39 -7.97
C PHE A 87 16.19 2.91 -9.18
N ALA A 88 16.72 2.66 -10.38
CA ALA A 88 16.05 3.04 -11.64
C ALA A 88 14.78 2.21 -11.86
N GLY A 89 13.75 2.85 -12.39
CA GLY A 89 12.43 2.29 -12.62
C GLY A 89 11.63 2.03 -11.34
N ASN A 90 10.65 1.14 -11.44
CA ASN A 90 9.73 0.77 -10.36
C ASN A 90 9.96 -0.70 -9.93
N PRO A 91 11.09 -1.03 -9.25
CA PRO A 91 11.41 -2.40 -8.90
C PRO A 91 10.45 -3.01 -7.86
N THR A 92 9.87 -2.17 -7.00
CA THR A 92 8.86 -2.60 -6.00
C THR A 92 7.47 -2.77 -6.61
N ARG A 93 7.30 -2.37 -7.88
CA ARG A 93 6.01 -2.35 -8.59
C ARG A 93 4.93 -1.67 -7.75
N SER A 94 5.26 -0.49 -7.22
CA SER A 94 4.37 0.33 -6.41
C SER A 94 3.66 1.37 -7.27
N TYR A 95 2.38 1.55 -7.04
CA TYR A 95 1.51 2.40 -7.83
C TYR A 95 0.61 3.24 -6.94
N ARG A 96 0.02 4.26 -7.54
CA ARG A 96 -1.03 5.05 -6.93
C ARG A 96 -2.17 5.34 -7.91
N SER A 97 -3.37 5.56 -7.38
CA SER A 97 -4.56 5.95 -8.15
C SER A 97 -5.34 7.04 -7.43
N ARG A 98 -6.09 7.84 -8.19
CA ARG A 98 -7.15 8.72 -7.64
C ARG A 98 -8.50 8.04 -7.61
N ALA A 99 -8.69 7.03 -8.44
CA ALA A 99 -9.88 6.20 -8.39
C ALA A 99 -9.77 5.24 -7.20
N PRO A 100 -10.90 4.82 -6.60
CA PRO A 100 -10.88 3.86 -5.52
C PRO A 100 -10.30 2.50 -5.93
N LEU A 101 -9.81 1.76 -4.93
CA LEU A 101 -9.48 0.34 -5.06
C LEU A 101 -10.62 -0.48 -4.48
N ARG A 102 -11.02 -1.55 -5.17
CA ARG A 102 -11.99 -2.50 -4.64
C ARG A 102 -11.26 -3.62 -3.92
N VAL A 103 -11.65 -3.90 -2.67
CA VAL A 103 -11.17 -5.08 -1.94
C VAL A 103 -11.82 -6.32 -2.54
N VAL A 104 -11.01 -7.28 -2.98
CA VAL A 104 -11.51 -8.55 -3.54
C VAL A 104 -11.26 -9.72 -2.59
N ALA A 105 -10.21 -9.65 -1.76
CA ALA A 105 -9.93 -10.64 -0.74
C ALA A 105 -9.05 -10.06 0.38
N GLU A 106 -9.00 -10.76 1.51
CA GLU A 106 -7.98 -10.59 2.55
C GLU A 106 -7.20 -11.91 2.62
N ASP A 107 -5.91 -11.87 2.29
CA ASP A 107 -5.02 -13.01 2.45
C ASP A 107 -3.63 -12.48 2.82
N TRP A 108 -3.26 -12.62 4.09
CA TRP A 108 -1.96 -12.15 4.58
C TRP A 108 -1.44 -12.94 5.77
N GLN A 109 -0.14 -13.15 5.78
CA GLN A 109 0.63 -13.63 6.91
C GLN A 109 1.86 -12.73 7.06
N GLY A 110 2.06 -12.15 8.24
CA GLY A 110 3.10 -11.14 8.44
C GLY A 110 4.51 -11.67 8.59
N HIS A 111 5.48 -10.74 8.55
CA HIS A 111 6.87 -11.07 8.83
C HIS A 111 7.04 -11.58 10.26
N ALA A 112 8.13 -12.31 10.49
CA ALA A 112 8.52 -12.71 11.82
C ALA A 112 8.81 -11.46 12.70
N PRO A 113 8.48 -11.48 14.01
CA PRO A 113 8.57 -10.31 14.89
C PRO A 113 9.95 -9.66 14.96
N ASP A 114 11.02 -10.43 14.77
CA ASP A 114 12.42 -9.99 14.77
C ASP A 114 12.78 -9.15 13.54
N VAL A 115 12.24 -9.51 12.37
CA VAL A 115 12.39 -8.74 11.12
C VAL A 115 11.68 -7.39 11.24
N LEU A 116 10.46 -7.41 11.78
CA LEU A 116 9.64 -6.24 12.09
C LEU A 116 10.35 -5.25 13.02
N ALA A 117 10.92 -5.73 14.12
CA ALA A 117 11.64 -4.91 15.09
C ALA A 117 12.83 -4.18 14.44
N LYS A 118 13.62 -4.91 13.65
CA LYS A 118 14.82 -4.39 13.00
C LYS A 118 14.51 -3.28 11.98
N MET A 119 13.40 -3.39 11.26
CA MET A 119 13.02 -2.30 10.34
C MET A 119 12.48 -1.09 11.08
N ARG A 120 11.67 -1.28 12.13
CA ARG A 120 11.19 -0.15 12.96
C ARG A 120 12.35 0.65 13.52
N GLU A 121 13.41 -0.02 13.97
CA GLU A 121 14.65 0.62 14.40
C GLU A 121 15.35 1.39 13.26
N ASN A 122 15.43 0.81 12.07
CA ASN A 122 16.00 1.50 10.90
C ASN A 122 15.22 2.75 10.52
N ILE A 123 13.88 2.70 10.54
CA ILE A 123 13.02 3.84 10.23
C ILE A 123 13.12 4.92 11.30
N ALA A 124 13.17 4.53 12.58
CA ALA A 124 13.41 5.45 13.68
C ALA A 124 14.77 6.16 13.51
N ARG A 125 15.82 5.43 13.09
CA ARG A 125 17.14 6.00 12.80
C ARG A 125 17.09 7.03 11.67
N VAL A 126 16.41 6.70 10.57
CA VAL A 126 16.25 7.62 9.43
C VAL A 126 15.46 8.87 9.83
N ARG A 127 14.45 8.77 10.71
CA ARG A 127 13.71 9.95 11.22
C ARG A 127 14.57 10.87 12.09
N VAL A 128 15.55 10.35 12.80
CA VAL A 128 16.47 11.14 13.66
C VAL A 128 17.53 11.88 12.83
N GLU A 129 17.90 11.35 11.66
CA GLU A 129 18.93 11.93 10.78
C GLU A 129 18.39 12.99 9.79
N GLY A 130 17.07 13.24 9.77
CA GLY A 130 16.41 14.31 9.02
C GLY A 130 15.13 13.83 8.30
N PRO A 131 14.10 14.69 8.11
CA PRO A 131 12.85 14.24 7.52
C PRO A 131 13.06 13.87 6.06
N GLY A 132 12.93 12.59 5.74
CA GLY A 132 12.71 12.15 4.37
C GLY A 132 11.44 12.81 3.86
N ILE A 133 11.58 13.71 2.90
CA ILE A 133 10.47 14.42 2.25
C ILE A 133 9.56 13.36 1.62
N ILE A 134 8.29 13.36 2.02
CA ILE A 134 7.21 12.57 1.42
C ILE A 134 6.44 13.54 0.52
N ASP A 135 6.43 13.29 -0.79
CA ASP A 135 5.65 14.04 -1.80
C ASP A 135 4.33 13.32 -2.15
#